data_AF-A0A523C6M0-F1
#
_entry.id   AF-A0A523C6M0-F1
#
_cell.length_a   1.000
_cell.length_b   1.000
_cell.length_c   1.000
_cell.angle_alpha   90.00
_cell.angle_beta   90.00
_cell.angle_gamma   90.00
#
_symmetry.space_group_name_H-M   'P 1'
#
loop_
_entity.id
_entity.type
_entity.pdbx_description
1 polymer ?
#
loop_
_entity_poly.entity_id
_entity_poly.type
_entity_poly.pdbx_seq_one_letter_code
_entity_poly.pdbx_strand_id
1 'polypeptide(L)'
;MRSEAESPIQVGTEKGIDLLTAGKAKKANAEFNRALALAPSDANLHFLNGLAYREMARTKGQAVAELAETGYRLALEFDSNHWLAAWHLGLLQVE
;
A
#
# COMPACT_ATOMS: atom_id res chain seq x y z
N MET A 1 6.64 17.25 -28.58
CA MET A 1 6.43 16.04 -27.76
C MET A 1 5.96 16.52 -26.40
N ARG A 2 4.65 16.53 -26.14
CA ARG A 2 4.14 16.79 -24.78
C ARG A 2 4.57 15.57 -23.96
N SER A 3 5.47 15.73 -23.00
CA SER A 3 5.62 14.68 -21.99
C SER A 3 4.24 14.54 -21.36
N GLU A 4 3.64 13.35 -21.43
CA GLU A 4 2.52 13.05 -20.55
C GLU A 4 3.06 13.27 -19.14
N ALA A 5 2.68 14.40 -18.53
CA ALA A 5 3.03 14.64 -17.14
C ALA A 5 2.40 13.50 -16.37
N GLU A 6 3.23 12.73 -15.66
CA GLU A 6 2.76 11.62 -14.84
C GLU A 6 1.63 12.10 -13.93
N SER A 7 0.56 11.31 -13.85
CA SER A 7 -0.58 11.63 -12.99
C SER A 7 -0.09 11.80 -11.54
N PRO A 8 -0.64 12.73 -10.75
CA PRO A 8 -0.29 12.88 -9.34
C PRO A 8 -0.42 11.57 -8.54
N ILE A 9 -1.33 10.67 -8.97
CA ILE A 9 -1.46 9.31 -8.45
C ILE A 9 -0.19 8.51 -8.73
N GLN A 10 0.27 8.47 -9.98
CA GLN A 10 1.45 7.75 -10.41
C GLN A 10 2.71 8.24 -9.68
N VAL A 11 2.91 9.56 -9.61
CA VAL A 11 4.03 10.17 -8.88
C VAL A 11 4.00 9.78 -7.40
N GLY A 12 2.81 9.81 -6.78
CA GLY A 12 2.63 9.38 -5.39
C GLY A 12 2.94 7.90 -5.17
N THR A 13 2.48 7.05 -6.09
CA THR A 13 2.72 5.60 -6.07
C THR A 13 4.20 5.27 -6.20
N GLU A 14 4.87 5.79 -7.23
CA GLU A 14 6.28 5.51 -7.53
C GLU A 14 7.18 5.98 -6.39
N LYS A 15 6.99 7.21 -5.91
CA LYS A 15 7.72 7.73 -4.76
C LYS A 15 7.46 6.92 -3.50
N GLY A 16 6.23 6.45 -3.30
CA GLY A 16 5.87 5.57 -2.19
C GLY A 16 6.63 4.25 -2.25
N ILE A 17 6.74 3.63 -3.44
CA ILE A 17 7.50 2.40 -3.67
C ILE A 17 8.99 2.62 -3.38
N ASP A 18 9.59 3.71 -3.88
CA ASP A 18 11.00 4.04 -3.62
C ASP A 18 11.28 4.20 -2.12
N LEU A 19 10.39 4.87 -1.40
CA LEU A 19 10.49 5.05 0.04
C LEU A 19 10.35 3.72 0.79
N LEU A 20 9.49 2.81 0.31
CA LEU A 20 9.30 1.51 0.91
C LEU A 20 10.54 0.62 0.73
N THR A 21 11.10 0.59 -0.49
CA THR A 21 12.38 -0.08 -0.79
C THR A 21 13.53 0.47 0.04
N ALA A 22 13.52 1.78 0.34
CA ALA A 22 14.48 2.42 1.22
C ALA A 22 14.22 2.20 2.73
N GLY A 23 13.26 1.36 3.12
CA GLY A 23 12.89 1.07 4.51
C GLY A 23 12.16 2.22 5.22
N LYS A 24 11.75 3.27 4.50
CA LYS A 24 11.07 4.46 5.03
C LYS A 24 9.55 4.29 5.00
N ALA A 25 9.06 3.20 5.59
CA ALA A 25 7.65 2.78 5.52
C ALA A 25 6.64 3.88 5.93
N LYS A 26 6.93 4.67 6.96
CA LYS A 26 6.06 5.80 7.37
C LYS A 26 5.93 6.88 6.28
N LYS A 27 7.02 7.15 5.55
CA LYS A 27 7.00 8.13 4.45
C LYS A 27 6.30 7.54 3.23
N ALA A 28 6.51 6.26 2.94
CA ALA A 28 5.80 5.54 1.88
C ALA A 28 4.29 5.59 2.08
N ASN A 29 3.81 5.23 3.29
CA ASN A 29 2.40 5.34 3.69
C ASN A 29 1.82 6.74 3.46
N ALA A 30 2.58 7.81 3.73
CA ALA A 30 2.11 9.16 3.49
C ALA A 30 1.91 9.48 2.00
N GLU A 31 2.79 8.99 1.11
CA GLU A 31 2.62 9.18 -0.34
C GLU A 31 1.48 8.31 -0.89
N PHE A 32 1.34 7.06 -0.43
CA PHE A 32 0.21 6.20 -0.79
C PHE A 32 -1.13 6.78 -0.33
N ASN A 33 -1.22 7.35 0.88
CA ASN A 33 -2.44 8.01 1.36
C ASN A 33 -2.81 9.23 0.51
N ARG A 34 -1.83 9.98 -0.02
CA ARG A 34 -2.10 11.09 -0.96
C ARG A 34 -2.63 10.58 -2.29
N ALA A 35 -2.05 9.50 -2.82
CA ALA A 35 -2.54 8.87 -4.04
C ALA A 35 -3.96 8.29 -3.84
N LEU A 36 -4.23 7.64 -2.71
CA LEU A 36 -5.54 7.12 -2.32
C LEU A 36 -6.59 8.22 -2.15
N ALA A 37 -6.22 9.42 -1.70
CA ALA A 37 -7.14 10.55 -1.64
C ALA A 37 -7.68 10.97 -3.03
N LEU A 38 -6.94 10.65 -4.10
CA LEU A 38 -7.32 10.89 -5.48
C LEU A 38 -7.96 9.67 -6.15
N ALA A 39 -7.57 8.46 -5.73
CA ALA A 39 -8.07 7.18 -6.24
C ALA A 39 -8.42 6.23 -5.09
N PRO A 40 -9.55 6.47 -4.39
CA PRO A 40 -9.89 5.74 -3.16
C PRO A 40 -10.24 4.27 -3.39
N SER A 41 -10.52 3.86 -4.63
CA SER A 41 -10.85 2.49 -5.02
C SER A 41 -9.72 1.78 -5.76
N ASP A 42 -8.50 2.33 -5.75
CA ASP A 42 -7.35 1.69 -6.41
C ASP A 42 -6.82 0.54 -5.54
N ALA A 43 -6.99 -0.69 -6.04
CA ALA A 43 -6.59 -1.90 -5.34
C ALA A 43 -5.07 -1.97 -5.10
N ASN A 44 -4.25 -1.54 -6.06
CA ASN A 44 -2.79 -1.57 -5.93
C ASN A 44 -2.33 -0.61 -4.84
N LEU A 45 -2.94 0.57 -4.73
CA LEU A 45 -2.62 1.52 -3.68
C LEU A 45 -3.00 1.01 -2.28
N HIS A 46 -4.15 0.35 -2.14
CA HIS A 46 -4.51 -0.30 -0.87
C HIS A 46 -3.54 -1.40 -0.50
N PHE A 47 -3.12 -2.21 -1.47
CA PHE A 47 -2.10 -3.24 -1.28
C PHE A 47 -0.75 -2.66 -0.84
N LEU A 48 -0.24 -1.67 -1.57
CA LEU A 48 1.04 -1.00 -1.28
C LEU A 48 1.01 -0.31 0.10
N ASN A 49 -0.12 0.27 0.46
CA ASN A 49 -0.29 0.86 1.78
C ASN A 49 -0.33 -0.20 2.89
N GLY A 50 -0.96 -1.35 2.62
CA GLY A 50 -0.91 -2.54 3.48
C GLY A 50 0.51 -3.03 3.73
N LEU A 51 1.35 -3.09 2.69
CA LEU A 51 2.77 -3.41 2.81
C LEU A 51 3.50 -2.39 3.71
N ALA A 52 3.25 -1.09 3.52
CA ALA A 52 3.84 -0.06 4.36
C ALA A 52 3.45 -0.20 5.84
N TYR A 53 2.19 -0.55 6.12
CA TYR A 53 1.75 -0.87 7.49
C TYR A 53 2.44 -2.12 8.03
N ARG A 54 2.55 -3.21 7.26
CA ARG A 54 3.24 -4.43 7.70
C ARG A 54 4.70 -4.17 8.06
N GLU A 55 5.41 -3.38 7.27
CA GLU A 55 6.78 -2.98 7.58
C GLU A 55 6.87 -2.13 8.87
N MET A 56 5.89 -1.25 9.11
CA MET A 56 5.81 -0.51 10.37
C MET A 56 5.45 -1.39 11.58
N ALA A 57 4.63 -2.43 11.40
CA ALA A 57 4.15 -3.31 12.48
C ALA A 57 5.30 -4.01 13.20
N ARG A 58 6.40 -4.32 12.50
CA ARG A 58 7.64 -4.86 13.09
C ARG A 58 8.21 -4.05 14.26
N THR A 59 7.90 -2.75 14.31
CA THR A 59 8.39 -1.84 15.36
C THR A 59 7.28 -1.23 16.21
N LYS A 60 6.03 -1.21 15.71
CA LYS A 60 4.89 -0.55 16.35
C LYS A 60 3.86 -1.51 16.95
N GLY A 61 4.01 -2.82 16.72
CA GLY A 61 3.15 -3.85 17.28
C GLY A 61 1.82 -4.02 16.56
N GLN A 62 0.94 -4.77 17.22
CA GLN A 62 -0.26 -5.40 16.63
C GLN A 62 -1.27 -4.43 16.03
N ALA A 63 -1.50 -3.26 16.63
CA ALA A 63 -2.45 -2.29 16.10
C ALA A 63 -2.10 -1.83 14.66
N VAL A 64 -0.81 -1.85 14.31
CA VAL A 64 -0.37 -1.51 12.95
C VAL A 64 -0.46 -2.71 12.01
N ALA A 65 -0.40 -3.94 12.53
CA ALA A 65 -0.65 -5.15 11.75
C ALA A 65 -2.12 -5.23 11.28
N GLU A 66 -3.07 -4.81 12.11
CA GLU A 66 -4.50 -4.74 11.73
C GLU A 66 -4.76 -3.76 10.57
N LEU A 67 -3.99 -2.66 10.50
CA LEU A 67 -4.03 -1.73 9.37
C LEU A 67 -3.45 -2.36 8.09
N ALA A 68 -2.42 -3.21 8.21
CA ALA A 68 -1.90 -3.97 7.08
C ALA A 68 -2.95 -4.95 6.53
N GLU A 69 -3.61 -5.67 7.44
CA GLU A 69 -4.71 -6.58 7.09
C GLU A 69 -5.83 -5.86 6.36
N THR A 70 -6.23 -4.70 6.88
CA THR A 70 -7.27 -3.86 6.28
C THR A 70 -6.88 -3.44 4.85
N GLY A 71 -5.63 -3.01 4.64
CA GLY A 71 -5.12 -2.67 3.31
C GLY A 71 -5.21 -3.83 2.31
N TYR A 72 -4.85 -5.04 2.73
CA TYR A 72 -4.95 -6.22 1.86
C TYR A 72 -6.40 -6.63 1.58
N ARG A 73 -7.29 -6.53 2.57
CA ARG A 73 -8.72 -6.81 2.37
C ARG A 73 -9.36 -5.81 1.41
N LEU A 74 -9.06 -4.52 1.55
CA LEU A 74 -9.54 -3.49 0.63
C LEU A 74 -9.02 -3.72 -0.80
N ALA A 75 -7.75 -4.12 -0.94
CA ALA A 75 -7.22 -4.49 -2.26
C ALA A 75 -8.03 -5.62 -2.91
N LEU A 76 -8.40 -6.65 -2.14
CA LEU A 76 -9.24 -7.75 -2.62
C LEU A 76 -10.72 -7.38 -2.83
N GLU A 77 -11.22 -6.38 -2.11
CA GLU A 77 -12.56 -5.84 -2.31
C GLU A 77 -12.67 -5.10 -3.65
N PHE A 78 -11.66 -4.29 -3.99
CA PHE A 78 -11.63 -3.55 -5.26
C PHE A 78 -11.13 -4.38 -6.44
N ASP A 79 -10.25 -5.35 -6.22
CA ASP A 79 -9.81 -6.34 -7.20
C ASP A 79 -9.67 -7.74 -6.56
N SER A 80 -10.70 -8.56 -6.74
CA SER A 80 -10.74 -9.92 -6.21
C SER A 80 -9.68 -10.86 -6.80
N ASN A 81 -9.04 -10.49 -7.92
CA ASN A 81 -7.96 -11.24 -8.54
C ASN A 81 -6.56 -10.74 -8.13
N HIS A 82 -6.46 -9.82 -7.16
CA HIS A 82 -5.19 -9.28 -6.69
C HIS A 82 -4.40 -10.32 -5.88
N TRP A 83 -3.76 -11.26 -6.58
CA TRP A 83 -3.09 -12.43 -5.99
C TRP A 83 -2.03 -12.07 -4.94
N LEU A 84 -1.31 -10.95 -5.12
CA LEU A 84 -0.34 -10.46 -4.13
C LEU A 84 -1.00 -10.11 -2.79
N ALA A 85 -2.20 -9.50 -2.81
CA ALA A 85 -2.91 -9.12 -1.61
C ALA A 85 -3.44 -10.36 -0.90
N ALA A 86 -3.99 -11.33 -1.64
CA ALA A 86 -4.39 -12.62 -1.09
C ALA A 86 -3.22 -13.37 -0.45
N TRP A 87 -2.06 -13.39 -1.12
CA TRP A 87 -0.86 -14.03 -0.60
C TRP A 87 -0.36 -13.36 0.69
N HIS A 88 -0.24 -12.03 0.70
CA HIS A 88 0.21 -11.29 1.87
C HIS A 88 -0.78 -11.33 3.04
N LEU A 89 -2.08 -11.35 2.76
CA LEU A 89 -3.12 -11.55 3.77
C LEU A 89 -3.02 -12.94 4.40
N GLY A 90 -2.84 -13.97 3.58
CA GLY A 90 -2.64 -15.34 4.04
C GLY A 90 -1.41 -15.46 4.94
N LEU A 91 -0.27 -14.86 4.54
CA LEU A 91 0.93 -14.82 5.37
C LEU A 91 0.69 -14.11 6.71
N LEU A 92 0.00 -12.98 6.71
CA LEU A 92 -0.26 -12.21 7.92
C LEU A 92 -1.14 -12.98 8.93
N GLN A 93 -2.02 -13.87 8.47
CA GLN A 93 -2.92 -14.65 9.33
C GLN A 93 -2.27 -15.91 9.92
N VAL A 94 -1.12 -16.33 9.39
CA VAL A 94 -0.39 -17.52 9.87
C VAL A 94 0.88 -17.17 10.65
N GLU A 95 1.30 -15.90 10.64
CA GLU A 95 2.36 -15.33 11.50
C GLU A 95 1.92 -15.24 12.97
#